data_AF-X1QQU2-F1
#
_entry.id   AF-X1QQU2-F1
#
_cell.length_a   1.000
_cell.length_b   1.000
_cell.length_c   1.000
_cell.angle_alpha   90.00
_cell.angle_beta   90.00
_cell.angle_gamma   90.00
#
_symmetry.space_group_name_H-M   'P 1'
#
loop_
_entity.id
_entity.type
_entity.pdbx_description
1 polymer ?
#
loop_
_entity_poly.entity_id
_entity_poly.type
_entity_poly.pdbx_seq_one_letter_code
_entity_poly.pdbx_strand_id
1 'polypeptide(L)'
;MNVFKMCPQCQSEYENIEDRRYHAQPNACADCGPQVSLYQNKKRLENIDPIEEAVELLKKGKIGAIKGLGGFHLACDATNNKVVARLRWLKIE
;
A
#
# COMPACT_ATOMS: atom_id res chain seq x y z
N MET A 1 -0.80 -13.94 -7.44
CA MET A 1 -2.14 -14.06 -6.84
C MET A 1 -2.52 -15.46 -6.41
N ASN A 2 -1.75 -16.51 -6.73
CA ASN A 2 -2.14 -17.92 -6.49
C ASN A 2 -2.46 -18.29 -5.03
N VAL A 3 -1.96 -17.55 -4.04
CA VAL A 3 -2.26 -17.78 -2.61
C VAL A 3 -3.56 -17.10 -2.13
N PHE A 4 -4.13 -16.22 -2.95
CA PHE A 4 -5.36 -15.48 -2.66
C PHE A 4 -6.50 -16.06 -3.50
N LYS A 5 -7.38 -16.83 -2.87
CA LYS A 5 -8.54 -17.43 -3.54
C LYS A 5 -9.62 -16.36 -3.71
N MET A 6 -10.12 -16.18 -4.93
CA MET A 6 -11.18 -15.20 -5.22
C MET A 6 -12.45 -15.51 -4.41
N CYS A 7 -13.12 -14.47 -3.91
CA CYS A 7 -14.46 -14.60 -3.36
C CYS A 7 -15.49 -14.79 -4.49
N PRO A 8 -16.75 -15.19 -4.18
CA PRO A 8 -17.78 -15.40 -5.19
C PRO A 8 -18.02 -14.18 -6.10
N GLN A 9 -17.96 -12.97 -5.55
CA GLN A 9 -18.10 -11.74 -6.32
C GLN A 9 -16.96 -11.60 -7.35
N CYS A 10 -15.69 -11.65 -6.89
CA CYS A 10 -14.54 -11.56 -7.80
C CYS A 10 -14.49 -12.68 -8.84
N GLN A 11 -14.96 -13.89 -8.49
CA GLN A 11 -15.06 -15.00 -9.43
C GLN A 11 -16.07 -14.70 -10.53
N SER A 12 -17.26 -14.19 -10.18
CA SER A 12 -18.30 -13.84 -11.17
C SER A 12 -17.83 -12.77 -12.16
N GLU A 13 -17.08 -11.78 -11.68
CA GLU A 13 -16.47 -10.72 -12.51
C GLU A 13 -15.36 -11.29 -13.41
N TYR A 14 -14.61 -12.29 -12.92
CA TYR A 14 -13.52 -12.91 -13.64
C TYR A 14 -14.01 -13.81 -14.80
N GLU A 15 -15.19 -14.44 -14.66
CA GLU A 15 -15.78 -15.36 -15.64
C GLU A 15 -16.74 -14.67 -16.63
N ASN A 16 -17.26 -13.49 -16.28
CA ASN A 16 -18.19 -12.76 -17.14
C ASN A 16 -17.49 -12.00 -18.26
N ILE A 17 -17.69 -12.40 -19.52
CA ILE A 17 -17.09 -11.78 -20.71
C ILE A 17 -17.49 -10.30 -20.91
N GLU A 18 -18.61 -9.87 -20.33
CA GLU A 18 -19.07 -8.47 -20.39
C GLU A 18 -18.46 -7.59 -19.26
N ASP A 19 -17.82 -8.19 -18.25
CA ASP A 19 -17.13 -7.43 -17.19
C ASP A 19 -15.72 -7.04 -17.65
N ARG A 20 -15.31 -5.81 -17.38
CA ARG A 20 -13.96 -5.29 -17.62
C ARG A 20 -12.84 -6.10 -16.93
N ARG A 21 -13.19 -6.92 -15.93
CA ARG A 21 -12.28 -7.79 -15.17
C ARG A 21 -12.29 -9.24 -15.66
N TYR A 22 -12.96 -9.53 -16.77
CA TYR A 22 -12.91 -10.84 -17.42
C TYR A 22 -11.46 -11.31 -17.60
N HIS A 23 -11.13 -12.49 -17.08
CA HIS A 23 -9.79 -13.10 -17.10
C HIS A 23 -8.65 -12.21 -16.57
N ALA A 24 -8.95 -11.19 -15.77
CA ALA A 24 -7.95 -10.39 -15.09
C ALA A 24 -7.30 -11.23 -13.96
N GLN A 25 -6.17 -11.88 -14.28
CA GLN A 25 -5.42 -12.72 -13.34
C GLN A 25 -5.14 -12.10 -11.96
N PRO A 26 -4.89 -10.77 -11.83
CA PRO A 26 -4.71 -10.15 -10.53
C PRO A 26 -6.00 -9.61 -9.88
N ASN A 27 -7.20 -10.03 -10.34
CA ASN A 27 -8.47 -9.55 -9.76
C ASN A 27 -8.58 -9.94 -8.28
N ALA A 28 -9.01 -8.98 -7.46
CA ALA A 28 -9.24 -9.15 -6.03
C ALA A 28 -10.05 -7.98 -5.46
N CYS A 29 -10.62 -8.18 -4.27
CA CYS A 29 -11.28 -7.13 -3.47
C CYS A 29 -10.69 -7.07 -2.05
N ALA A 30 -11.29 -6.25 -1.19
CA ALA A 30 -10.91 -6.14 0.22
C ALA A 30 -11.09 -7.47 1.00
N ASP A 31 -11.97 -8.37 0.56
CA ASP A 31 -12.25 -9.63 1.27
C ASP A 31 -11.28 -10.75 0.89
N CYS A 32 -10.87 -10.81 -0.38
CA CYS A 32 -10.09 -11.94 -0.91
C CYS A 32 -8.66 -11.58 -1.33
N GLY A 33 -8.33 -10.29 -1.34
CA GLY A 33 -7.07 -9.76 -1.84
C GLY A 33 -5.97 -9.60 -0.78
N PRO A 34 -4.79 -9.12 -1.20
CA PRO A 34 -3.72 -8.73 -0.30
C PRO A 34 -4.16 -7.56 0.59
N GLN A 35 -3.70 -7.57 1.83
CA GLN A 35 -4.01 -6.53 2.81
C GLN A 35 -2.80 -5.62 3.03
N VAL A 36 -3.08 -4.33 3.26
CA VAL A 36 -2.05 -3.35 3.61
C VAL A 36 -1.72 -3.48 5.10
N SER A 37 -0.46 -3.22 5.45
CA SER A 37 -0.01 -3.17 6.85
C SER A 37 0.97 -2.03 7.03
N LEU A 38 0.95 -1.42 8.21
CA LEU A 38 1.84 -0.33 8.59
C LEU A 38 2.82 -0.83 9.65
N TYR A 39 4.10 -0.51 9.45
CA TYR A 39 5.18 -0.88 10.37
C TYR A 39 5.84 0.37 10.93
N GLN A 40 6.12 0.35 12.23
CA GLN A 40 6.90 1.37 12.92
C GLN A 40 7.89 0.70 13.86
N ASN A 41 9.17 1.12 13.85
CA ASN A 41 10.23 0.53 14.68
C ASN A 41 10.31 -1.01 14.57
N LYS A 42 10.20 -1.53 13.34
CA LYS A 42 10.18 -2.97 13.01
C LYS A 42 9.01 -3.76 13.61
N LYS A 43 7.99 -3.09 14.16
CA LYS A 43 6.76 -3.71 14.67
C LYS A 43 5.60 -3.36 13.76
N ARG A 44 4.73 -4.33 13.48
CA ARG A 44 3.45 -4.09 12.83
C ARG A 44 2.53 -3.37 13.81
N LEU A 45 1.85 -2.32 13.33
CA LEU A 45 0.79 -1.68 14.09
C LEU A 45 -0.51 -2.46 13.84
N GLU A 46 -1.19 -2.83 14.92
CA GLU A 46 -2.43 -3.62 14.92
C GLU A 46 -3.61 -2.73 15.34
N ASN A 47 -4.84 -3.14 14.97
CA ASN A 47 -6.09 -2.46 15.32
C ASN A 47 -6.17 -0.99 14.86
N ILE A 48 -5.60 -0.68 13.70
CA ILE A 48 -5.64 0.64 13.05
C ILE A 48 -5.99 0.48 11.57
N ASP A 49 -6.46 1.56 10.93
CA ASP A 49 -6.40 1.67 9.48
C ASP A 49 -4.98 2.06 9.06
N PRO A 50 -4.23 1.18 8.37
CA PRO A 50 -2.83 1.43 8.03
C PRO A 50 -2.65 2.54 7.00
N ILE A 51 -3.65 2.80 6.14
CA ILE A 51 -3.59 3.85 5.11
C ILE A 51 -3.83 5.20 5.78
N GLU A 52 -4.89 5.32 6.59
CA GLU A 52 -5.20 6.58 7.29
C GLU A 52 -4.05 6.98 8.23
N GLU A 53 -3.53 6.05 9.04
CA GLU A 53 -2.42 6.33 9.94
C GLU A 53 -1.15 6.71 9.16
N ALA A 54 -0.86 6.06 8.03
CA ALA A 54 0.28 6.43 7.19
C ALA A 54 0.15 7.86 6.65
N VAL A 55 -1.05 8.26 6.20
CA VAL A 55 -1.32 9.63 5.75
C VAL A 55 -1.09 10.63 6.88
N GLU A 56 -1.62 10.36 8.08
CA GLU A 56 -1.45 11.24 9.24
C GLU A 56 0.01 11.36 9.67
N LEU A 57 0.79 10.26 9.63
CA LEU A 57 2.23 10.30 9.89
C LEU A 57 2.99 11.13 8.86
N LEU A 58 2.65 11.00 7.57
CA LEU A 58 3.27 11.80 6.50
C LEU A 58 2.96 13.30 6.67
N LYS A 59 1.71 13.66 6.98
CA LYS A 59 1.31 15.04 7.30
C LYS A 59 2.04 15.59 8.53
N LYS A 60 2.32 14.74 9.53
CA LYS A 60 3.14 15.08 10.71
C LYS A 60 4.65 15.18 10.40
N GLY A 61 5.06 15.11 9.13
CA GLY A 61 6.45 15.26 8.70
C GLY A 61 7.31 14.03 8.96
N LYS A 62 6.71 12.84 9.10
CA LYS A 62 7.46 11.58 9.09
C LYS A 62 7.87 11.20 7.67
N ILE A 63 8.86 10.34 7.57
CA ILE A 63 9.35 9.76 6.32
C ILE A 63 9.01 8.27 6.38
N GLY A 64 8.42 7.73 5.31
CA GLY A 64 8.01 6.33 5.23
C GLY A 64 8.50 5.63 3.96
N ALA A 65 8.56 4.31 3.99
CA ALA A 65 8.77 3.48 2.80
C ALA A 65 7.43 2.87 2.36
N ILE A 66 7.06 3.05 1.09
CA ILE A 66 5.80 2.56 0.51
C ILE A 66 6.12 1.48 -0.52
N LYS A 67 5.49 0.30 -0.38
CA LYS A 67 5.62 -0.80 -1.36
C LYS A 67 4.91 -0.42 -2.65
N GLY A 68 5.67 -0.31 -3.74
CA GLY A 68 5.14 -0.24 -5.10
C GLY A 68 5.21 -1.60 -5.80
N LEU A 69 4.83 -1.63 -7.09
CA LEU A 69 4.86 -2.86 -7.90
C LEU A 69 6.29 -3.44 -8.04
N GLY A 70 7.27 -2.57 -8.31
CA GLY A 70 8.66 -2.97 -8.59
C GLY A 70 9.63 -2.87 -7.40
N GLY A 71 9.18 -2.48 -6.22
CA GLY A 71 10.09 -2.20 -5.10
C GLY A 71 9.46 -1.36 -4.00
N PHE A 72 10.28 -0.58 -3.31
CA PHE A 72 9.85 0.39 -2.31
C PHE A 72 10.27 1.79 -2.71
N HIS A 73 9.41 2.77 -2.42
CA HIS A 73 9.71 4.19 -2.56
C HIS A 73 9.81 4.83 -1.17
N LEU A 74 10.76 5.74 -0.98
CA LEU A 74 10.76 6.63 0.17
C LEU A 74 9.83 7.80 -0.12
N ALA A 75 8.92 8.08 0.80
CA ALA A 75 7.91 9.11 0.69
C ALA A 75 7.95 10.04 1.91
N CYS A 76 7.72 11.32 1.63
CA CYS A 76 7.54 12.37 2.63
C CYS A 76 6.69 13.50 2.05
N ASP A 77 6.21 14.42 2.88
CA ASP A 77 5.60 15.66 2.42
C ASP A 77 6.63 16.52 1.66
N ALA A 78 6.41 16.68 0.36
CA ALA A 78 7.29 17.43 -0.53
C ALA A 78 7.18 18.95 -0.34
N THR A 79 6.11 19.44 0.30
CA THR A 79 5.94 20.87 0.59
C THR A 79 6.70 21.31 1.85
N ASN A 80 7.15 20.34 2.67
CA ASN A 80 7.91 20.59 3.88
C ASN A 80 9.42 20.47 3.62
N ASN A 81 10.05 21.61 3.33
CA ASN A 81 11.50 21.70 3.05
C ASN A 81 12.38 21.05 4.13
N LYS A 82 11.99 21.11 5.42
CA LYS A 82 12.76 20.49 6.51
C LYS A 82 12.76 18.97 6.41
N VAL A 83 11.62 18.37 6.06
CA VAL A 83 11.48 16.92 5.93
C VAL A 83 12.20 16.42 4.68
N VAL A 84 12.10 17.16 3.56
CA VAL A 84 12.84 16.84 2.34
C VAL A 84 14.35 16.88 2.58
N ALA A 85 14.86 17.91 3.26
CA ALA A 85 16.27 17.99 3.61
C ALA A 85 16.71 16.80 4.50
N ARG A 86 15.89 16.43 5.48
CA ARG A 86 16.13 15.26 6.34
C ARG A 86 16.17 13.95 5.54
N LEU A 87 15.23 13.73 4.61
CA LEU A 87 15.22 12.54 3.76
C LEU A 87 16.49 12.46 2.90
N ARG A 88 16.94 13.59 2.33
CA ARG A 88 18.18 13.63 1.53
C ARG A 88 19.39 13.26 2.37
N TRP A 89 19.50 13.79 3.59
CA TRP A 89 20.59 13.46 4.51
C TRP A 89 20.60 11.96 4.84
N LEU A 90 19.45 11.38 5.22
CA LEU A 90 19.31 9.95 5.55
C LEU A 90 19.60 8.98 4.39
N LYS A 91 19.61 9.45 3.14
CA LYS A 91 19.85 8.61 1.96
C LYS A 91 21.31 8.62 1.52
N ILE A 92 22.05 9.67 1.88
CA ILE A 92 23.44 9.88 1.44
C ILE A 92 24.42 9.19 2.40
N GLU A 93 24.09 9.13 3.69
CA GLU A 93 24.75 8.23 4.65
C GLU A 93 24.16 6.83 4.63
#